data_AF-A0A843WZ37-F1
#
_entry.id   AF-A0A843WZ37-F1
#
_cell.length_a   1.000
_cell.length_b   1.000
_cell.length_c   1.000
_cell.angle_alpha   90.00
_cell.angle_beta   90.00
_cell.angle_gamma   90.00
#
_symmetry.space_group_name_H-M   'P 1'
#
loop_
_entity.id
_entity.type
_entity.pdbx_description
1 polymer ?
#
loop_
_entity_poly.entity_id
_entity_poly.type
_entity_poly.pdbx_seq_one_letter_code
_entity_poly.pdbx_strand_id
1 'polypeptide(L)' 'MYALPVENHELELVYLNIESAPSTYPSKKFCDITGFEAPYIDPRTNLRYASADILKHIRYLPNESVQRYLSLRNAAVILK' A
#
# COMPACT_ATOMS: atom_id res chain seq x y z
N MET A 1 49.63 17.27 12.97
CA MET A 1 48.48 17.03 13.86
C MET A 1 47.30 17.86 13.37
N TYR A 2 46.53 17.34 12.41
CA TYR A 2 45.10 17.66 12.27
C TYR A 2 44.43 16.42 11.67
N ALA A 3 43.57 15.80 12.47
CA ALA A 3 42.63 14.77 12.04
C ALA A 3 41.33 15.46 11.63
N LEU A 4 40.70 15.01 10.55
CA LEU A 4 39.28 15.24 10.27
C LEU A 4 38.59 13.89 10.00
N PRO A 5 37.31 13.75 10.38
CA PRO A 5 36.71 12.48 10.77
C PRO A 5 35.89 11.79 9.66
N VAL A 6 35.42 10.59 10.02
CA VAL A 6 34.64 9.55 9.33
C VAL A 6 33.43 10.06 8.53
N GLU A 7 32.96 9.19 7.61
CA GLU A 7 31.67 9.15 6.90
C GLU A 7 31.80 9.69 5.47
N ASN A 8 31.78 8.84 4.45
CA ASN A 8 30.60 8.11 4.02
C ASN A 8 31.00 6.77 3.39
N HIS A 9 30.31 5.72 3.82
CA HIS A 9 30.29 4.41 3.17
C HIS A 9 30.15 4.60 1.67
N GLU A 10 31.23 4.36 0.93
CA GLU A 10 31.25 4.41 -0.52
C GLU A 10 30.11 3.52 -1.01
N LEU A 11 29.21 4.13 -1.76
CA LEU A 11 28.20 3.43 -2.54
C LEU A 11 28.96 2.42 -3.41
N GLU A 12 29.08 1.17 -2.94
CA GLU A 12 29.46 0.06 -3.79
C GLU A 12 28.49 0.12 -4.95
N LEU A 13 29.00 0.56 -6.09
CA LEU A 13 28.19 0.81 -7.26
C LEU A 13 27.53 -0.53 -7.58
N VAL A 14 26.22 -0.59 -7.38
CA VAL A 14 25.41 -1.77 -7.62
C VAL A 14 25.22 -1.97 -9.12
N TYR A 15 26.32 -2.03 -9.88
CA TYR A 15 26.34 -2.22 -11.34
C TYR A 15 25.80 -3.60 -11.76
N LEU A 16 25.63 -4.53 -10.80
CA LEU A 16 25.06 -5.85 -11.04
C LEU A 16 23.56 -5.93 -10.72
N ASN A 17 22.98 -4.95 -10.03
CA ASN A 17 21.55 -4.97 -9.72
C ASN A 17 20.78 -4.16 -10.76
N ILE A 18 19.94 -4.85 -11.52
CA ILE A 18 19.03 -4.25 -12.50
C ILE A 18 17.66 -3.90 -11.87
N GLU A 19 17.44 -4.23 -10.60
CA GLU A 19 16.19 -3.93 -9.93
C GLU A 19 15.99 -2.41 -9.79
N SER A 20 14.79 -1.96 -10.14
CA SER A 20 14.42 -0.55 -9.97
C SER A 20 14.29 -0.21 -8.49
N ALA A 21 14.77 0.98 -8.12
CA ALA A 21 14.49 1.56 -6.82
C ALA A 21 12.97 1.70 -6.57
N PRO A 22 12.51 1.62 -5.31
CA PRO A 22 11.10 1.79 -4.98
C PRO A 22 10.60 3.21 -5.30
N SER A 23 9.30 3.33 -5.57
CA SER A 23 8.67 4.64 -5.81
C SER A 23 8.72 5.53 -4.57
N THR A 24 9.21 6.76 -4.74
CA THR A 24 9.17 7.81 -3.70
C THR A 24 7.88 8.64 -3.75
N TYR A 25 7.13 8.60 -4.86
CA TYR A 25 5.89 9.35 -5.02
C TYR A 25 4.73 8.65 -4.28
N PRO A 26 3.91 9.38 -3.51
CA PRO A 26 2.78 8.80 -2.80
C PRO A 26 1.73 8.24 -3.77
N SER A 27 1.33 6.98 -3.56
CA SER A 27 0.32 6.34 -4.39
C SER A 27 -1.08 6.91 -4.12
N LYS A 28 -1.79 7.25 -5.21
CA LYS A 28 -3.23 7.58 -5.15
C LYS A 28 -4.03 6.40 -4.60
N LYS A 29 -5.12 6.71 -3.91
CA LYS A 29 -5.98 5.71 -3.26
C LYS A 29 -7.29 5.64 -4.02
N PHE A 30 -7.63 4.43 -4.48
CA PHE A 30 -8.86 4.15 -5.21
C PHE A 30 -9.76 3.22 -4.40
N CYS A 31 -11.06 3.31 -4.67
CA CYS A 31 -12.07 2.48 -4.07
C CYS A 31 -11.92 1.05 -4.57
N ASP A 32 -11.92 0.08 -3.66
CA ASP A 32 -11.69 -1.32 -4.00
C ASP A 32 -12.87 -1.94 -4.79
N ILE A 33 -14.04 -1.28 -4.79
CA ILE A 33 -15.25 -1.75 -5.47
C ILE A 33 -15.49 -1.01 -6.79
N THR A 34 -15.43 0.33 -6.79
CA THR A 34 -15.82 1.15 -7.95
C THR A 34 -14.65 1.68 -8.77
N GLY A 35 -13.43 1.70 -8.21
CA GLY A 35 -12.25 2.27 -8.86
C GLY A 35 -12.17 3.81 -8.84
N PHE A 36 -13.17 4.52 -8.30
CA PHE A 36 -13.09 5.97 -8.10
C PHE A 36 -12.08 6.34 -7.01
N GLU A 37 -11.58 7.57 -7.00
CA GLU A 37 -10.71 8.06 -5.92
C GLU A 37 -11.42 7.93 -4.57
N ALA A 38 -10.73 7.31 -3.61
CA ALA A 38 -11.28 6.97 -2.30
C ALA A 38 -10.51 7.69 -1.20
N PRO A 39 -11.09 8.75 -0.62
CA PRO A 39 -10.47 9.47 0.49
C PRO A 39 -10.63 8.75 1.83
N TYR A 40 -11.48 7.71 1.91
CA TYR A 40 -11.84 7.07 3.18
C TYR A 40 -11.54 5.56 3.21
N ILE A 41 -11.36 5.04 4.43
CA ILE A 41 -11.11 3.63 4.73
C ILE A 41 -12.08 3.19 5.83
N ASP A 42 -12.71 2.02 5.67
CA ASP A 42 -13.53 1.41 6.71
C ASP A 42 -12.64 0.68 7.75
N PRO A 43 -12.63 1.08 9.03
CA PRO A 43 -11.77 0.47 10.05
C PRO A 43 -12.11 -1.01 10.33
N ARG A 44 -13.32 -1.45 10.01
CA ARG A 44 -13.74 -2.85 10.23
C ARG A 44 -13.16 -3.80 9.19
N THR A 45 -13.14 -3.38 7.92
CA THR A 45 -12.78 -4.24 6.78
C THR A 45 -11.47 -3.84 6.10
N ASN A 46 -10.92 -2.66 6.41
CA ASN A 46 -9.81 -1.99 5.72
C ASN A 46 -10.08 -1.69 4.23
N LEU A 47 -11.31 -1.82 3.75
CA LEU A 47 -11.67 -1.45 2.38
C LEU A 47 -11.72 0.07 2.21
N ARG A 48 -11.23 0.55 1.06
CA ARG A 48 -11.27 1.94 0.63
C ARG A 48 -12.59 2.23 -0.07
N TYR A 49 -13.22 3.35 0.26
CA TYR A 49 -14.51 3.74 -0.31
C TYR A 49 -14.56 5.24 -0.66
N ALA A 50 -15.37 5.55 -1.67
CA ALA A 50 -15.55 6.92 -2.17
C ALA A 50 -16.79 7.62 -1.60
N SER A 51 -17.85 6.88 -1.26
CA SER A 51 -19.12 7.44 -0.80
C SER A 51 -19.80 6.60 0.29
N ALA A 52 -20.77 7.21 1.00
CA ALA A 52 -21.52 6.56 2.07
C ALA A 52 -22.32 5.33 1.59
N ASP A 53 -22.79 5.31 0.34
CA ASP A 53 -23.54 4.18 -0.20
C ASP A 53 -22.64 2.96 -0.42
N ILE A 54 -21.38 3.18 -0.82
CA ILE A 54 -20.39 2.11 -0.89
C ILE A 54 -20.06 1.60 0.51
N LEU A 55 -19.95 2.47 1.52
CA LEU A 55 -19.76 2.03 2.90
C LEU A 55 -20.91 1.14 3.38
N LYS A 56 -22.17 1.49 3.07
CA LYS A 56 -23.32 0.62 3.37
C LYS A 56 -23.16 -0.73 2.70
N HIS A 57 -22.82 -0.76 1.40
CA HIS A 57 -22.60 -2.01 0.68
C HIS A 57 -21.48 -2.86 1.30
N ILE A 58 -20.33 -2.26 1.64
CA ILE A 58 -19.20 -2.91 2.31
C ILE A 58 -19.64 -3.59 3.62
N ARG A 59 -20.55 -2.96 4.37
CA ARG A 59 -21.02 -3.51 5.65
C ARG A 59 -21.80 -4.83 5.51
N TYR A 60 -22.43 -5.05 4.36
CA TYR A 60 -23.15 -6.29 4.04
C TYR A 60 -22.27 -7.37 3.38
N LEU A 61 -21.03 -7.05 3.01
CA LEU A 61 -20.14 -8.04 2.39
C LEU A 61 -19.70 -9.12 3.39
N PRO A 62 -19.66 -10.39 2.97
CA PRO A 62 -19.07 -11.45 3.78
C PRO A 62 -17.54 -11.29 3.84
N ASN A 63 -16.94 -11.78 4.92
CA ASN A 63 -15.49 -11.67 5.15
C ASN A 63 -14.65 -12.26 4.00
N GLU A 64 -15.14 -13.31 3.36
CA GLU A 64 -14.46 -13.91 2.21
C GLU A 64 -14.35 -12.91 1.04
N SER A 65 -15.43 -12.22 0.68
CA SER A 65 -15.42 -11.19 -0.35
C SER A 65 -14.50 -10.03 0.01
N VAL A 66 -14.49 -9.62 1.29
CA VAL A 66 -13.57 -8.59 1.79
C VAL A 66 -12.11 -9.00 1.56
N GLN A 67 -11.74 -10.24 1.92
CA GLN A 67 -10.37 -10.73 1.68
C GLN A 67 -10.03 -10.84 0.20
N ARG A 68 -10.99 -11.24 -0.65
CA ARG A 68 -10.81 -11.23 -2.11
C ARG A 68 -10.50 -9.81 -2.62
N TYR A 69 -11.27 -8.80 -2.21
CA TYR A 69 -10.98 -7.41 -2.60
C TYR A 69 -9.63 -6.92 -2.07
N LEU A 70 -9.28 -7.23 -0.83
CA LEU A 70 -7.98 -6.87 -0.27
C LEU A 70 -6.82 -7.56 -1.00
N SER A 71 -7.00 -8.80 -1.46
CA SER A 71 -5.96 -9.56 -2.18
C SER A 71 -5.60 -8.92 -3.53
N LEU A 72 -6.56 -8.29 -4.21
CA LEU A 72 -6.33 -7.63 -5.50
C LEU A 72 -5.30 -6.50 -5.41
N ARG A 73 -5.14 -5.88 -4.24
CA ARG A 73 -4.14 -4.83 -3.99
C ARG A 73 -3.04 -5.25 -3.00
N ASN A 74 -2.84 -6.55 -2.80
CA ASN A 74 -1.85 -7.11 -1.87
C ASN A 74 -2.04 -6.67 -0.40
N ALA A 75 -3.28 -6.53 0.08
CA ALA A 75 -3.61 -6.15 1.46
C ALA A 75 -4.35 -7.23 2.26
N ALA A 76 -4.52 -8.43 1.70
CA ALA A 76 -5.20 -9.54 2.39
C ALA A 76 -4.32 -10.12 3.51
N VAL A 77 -4.94 -10.49 4.62
CA VAL A 77 -4.24 -11.13 5.74
C VAL A 77 -4.31 -12.64 5.57
N ILE A 78 -3.16 -13.27 5.37
CA ILE A 78 -3.01 -14.73 5.27
C ILE A 78 -2.34 -15.19 6.57
N LEU A 79 -3.11 -15.85 7.44
CA LEU A 79 -2.55 -16.52 8.61
C LEU A 79 -1.87 -17.81 8.14
N LYS A 80 -0.61 -18.02 8.51
CA LYS A 80 0.19 -19.22 8.24
C LYS A 80 0.51 -19.93 9.54
#